data_AF-A0A3D1WIA1-F1
#
_entry.id   AF-A0A3D1WIA1-F1
#
_cell.length_a   1.000
_cell.length_b   1.000
_cell.length_c   1.000
_cell.angle_alpha   90.00
_cell.angle_beta   90.00
_cell.angle_gamma   90.00
#
_symmetry.space_group_name_H-M   'P 1'
#
loop_
_entity.id
_entity.type
_entity.pdbx_description
1 polymer ?
#
loop_
_entity_poly.entity_id
_entity_poly.type
_entity_poly.pdbx_seq_one_letter_code
_entity_poly.pdbx_strand_id
1 'polypeptide(L)'
;MEQQYFVKKKDAYDGFTKLRSVLNDCLENPEKYKKSFIDMFTEVGSLAMEGNCIAQDVMSYYYKNGVPGAVPENYDLYMQWAILAAANGNEFAIEKLQFFLNYAFDSIADNPNLPDILARNNIDEENYIFVLGNLLCEGLVDDLQITTKKLVDAQNKESKYAPDKLRDYRRALDRALPKVLNFLMV
;
A
#
# COMPACT_ATOMS: atom_id res chain seq x y z
N MET A 1 -3.70 3.96 -15.29
CA MET A 1 -4.88 4.44 -14.56
C MET A 1 -6.12 3.87 -15.22
N GLU A 2 -6.74 2.89 -14.56
CA GLU A 2 -8.01 2.26 -14.95
C GLU A 2 -9.01 2.41 -13.78
N GLN A 3 -10.32 2.39 -14.06
CA GLN A 3 -11.32 2.38 -12.97
C GLN A 3 -11.26 1.03 -12.23
N GLN A 4 -10.63 1.03 -11.06
CA GLN A 4 -10.35 -0.19 -10.31
C GLN A 4 -11.48 -0.55 -9.33
N TYR A 5 -11.66 -1.85 -9.10
CA TYR A 5 -12.51 -2.36 -8.04
C TYR A 5 -11.86 -2.11 -6.68
N PHE A 6 -12.52 -1.35 -5.80
CA PHE A 6 -12.06 -1.10 -4.44
C PHE A 6 -12.45 -2.22 -3.49
N VAL A 7 -11.49 -2.67 -2.67
CA VAL A 7 -11.80 -3.46 -1.48
C VAL A 7 -12.12 -2.49 -0.36
N LYS A 8 -13.39 -2.46 0.05
CA LYS A 8 -13.90 -1.52 1.04
C LYS A 8 -13.16 -1.64 2.36
N LYS A 9 -12.98 -0.52 3.06
CA LYS A 9 -12.22 -0.43 4.32
C LYS A 9 -12.56 -1.56 5.30
N LYS A 10 -13.85 -1.86 5.49
CA LYS A 10 -14.30 -2.91 6.42
C LYS A 10 -13.81 -4.30 6.00
N ASP A 11 -13.98 -4.64 4.73
CA ASP A 11 -13.58 -5.94 4.18
C ASP A 11 -12.06 -6.09 4.15
N ALA A 12 -11.36 -5.02 3.78
CA ALA A 12 -9.90 -4.96 3.81
C ALA A 12 -9.36 -5.15 5.24
N TYR A 13 -9.95 -4.46 6.22
CA TYR A 13 -9.57 -4.59 7.63
C TYR A 13 -9.84 -5.99 8.19
N ASP A 14 -11.00 -6.56 7.90
CA ASP A 14 -11.37 -7.91 8.36
C ASP A 14 -10.45 -8.96 7.76
N GLY A 15 -10.20 -8.89 6.44
CA GLY A 15 -9.28 -9.79 5.75
C GLY A 15 -7.85 -9.65 6.27
N PHE A 16 -7.37 -8.42 6.46
CA PHE A 16 -6.06 -8.12 7.04
C PHE A 16 -5.95 -8.75 8.42
N THR A 17 -6.94 -8.53 9.29
CA THR A 17 -6.96 -9.04 10.65
C THR A 17 -6.98 -10.57 10.65
N LYS A 18 -7.78 -11.20 9.79
CA LYS A 18 -7.85 -12.66 9.66
C LYS A 18 -6.50 -13.27 9.26
N LEU A 19 -5.88 -12.77 8.19
CA LEU A 19 -4.59 -13.28 7.71
C LEU A 19 -3.47 -13.04 8.74
N ARG A 20 -3.41 -11.83 9.31
CA ARG A 20 -2.43 -11.48 10.34
C ARG A 20 -2.59 -12.35 11.59
N SER A 21 -3.81 -12.59 12.06
CA SER A 21 -4.04 -13.40 13.27
C SER A 21 -3.57 -14.83 13.10
N VAL A 22 -3.73 -15.42 11.90
CA VAL A 22 -3.19 -16.76 11.61
C VAL A 22 -1.67 -16.79 11.67
N LEU A 23 -1.01 -15.80 11.07
CA LEU A 23 0.45 -15.69 11.10
C LEU A 23 0.99 -15.42 12.53
N ASN A 24 0.31 -14.58 13.30
CA ASN A 24 0.66 -14.32 14.70
C ASN A 24 0.45 -15.55 15.58
N ASP A 25 -0.66 -16.28 15.44
CA ASP A 25 -0.89 -17.51 16.20
C ASP A 25 0.15 -18.59 15.82
N CYS A 26 0.64 -18.62 14.58
CA CYS A 26 1.76 -19.48 14.18
C CYS A 26 3.08 -19.10 14.87
N LEU A 27 3.33 -17.79 15.10
CA LEU A 27 4.50 -17.35 15.86
C LEU A 27 4.41 -17.68 17.36
N GLU A 28 3.21 -17.52 17.94
CA GLU A 28 2.98 -17.73 19.38
C GLU A 28 2.81 -19.21 19.74
N ASN A 29 2.21 -20.00 18.86
CA ASN A 29 1.86 -21.40 19.07
C ASN A 29 2.27 -22.26 17.86
N PRO A 30 3.57 -22.34 17.52
CA PRO A 30 4.05 -23.00 16.31
C PRO A 30 3.66 -24.48 16.22
N GLU A 31 3.51 -25.17 17.34
CA GLU A 31 3.10 -26.57 17.42
C GLU A 31 1.67 -26.85 16.93
N LYS A 32 0.80 -25.83 16.87
CA LYS A 32 -0.54 -25.97 16.27
C LYS A 32 -0.48 -26.13 14.75
N TYR A 33 0.62 -25.73 14.13
CA TYR A 33 0.75 -25.62 12.68
C TYR A 33 1.74 -26.66 12.14
N LYS A 34 1.40 -27.25 10.98
CA LYS A 34 2.33 -28.13 10.25
C LYS A 34 3.39 -27.36 9.46
N LYS A 35 3.17 -26.05 9.26
CA LYS A 35 4.02 -25.14 8.49
C LYS A 35 4.68 -24.16 9.44
N SER A 36 5.90 -23.76 9.12
CA SER A 36 6.56 -22.67 9.86
C SER A 36 5.92 -21.33 9.52
N PHE A 37 6.20 -20.31 10.34
CA PHE A 37 5.82 -18.93 10.02
C PHE A 37 6.36 -18.50 8.65
N ILE A 38 7.60 -18.86 8.30
CA ILE A 38 8.20 -18.50 7.01
C ILE A 38 7.42 -19.13 5.86
N ASP A 39 7.06 -20.41 5.95
CA ASP A 39 6.28 -21.08 4.89
C ASP A 39 4.92 -20.39 4.69
N MET A 40 4.23 -20.07 5.78
CA MET A 40 2.94 -19.39 5.72
C MET A 40 3.07 -17.94 5.22
N PHE A 41 4.14 -17.25 5.60
CA PHE A 41 4.44 -15.91 5.12
C PHE A 41 4.78 -15.90 3.63
N THR A 42 5.51 -16.90 3.14
CA THR A 42 5.76 -17.12 1.70
C THR A 42 4.46 -17.36 0.94
N GLU A 43 3.51 -18.13 1.51
CA GLU A 43 2.19 -18.32 0.91
C GLU A 43 1.38 -17.02 0.81
N VAL A 44 1.44 -16.17 1.84
CA VAL A 44 0.87 -14.81 1.77
C VAL A 44 1.59 -13.97 0.70
N GLY A 45 2.90 -14.13 0.54
CA GLY A 45 3.67 -13.52 -0.55
C GLY A 45 3.17 -13.94 -1.94
N SER A 46 2.86 -15.22 -2.13
CA SER A 46 2.26 -15.73 -3.38
C SER A 46 0.89 -15.11 -3.65
N LEU A 47 0.01 -15.02 -2.64
CA LEU A 47 -1.28 -14.32 -2.77
C LEU A 47 -1.08 -12.84 -3.15
N ALA A 48 -0.09 -12.18 -2.53
CA ALA A 48 0.24 -10.80 -2.85
C ALA A 48 0.75 -10.64 -4.29
N MET A 49 1.48 -11.63 -4.82
CA MET A 49 1.92 -11.68 -6.22
C MET A 49 0.77 -11.83 -7.22
N GLU A 50 -0.30 -12.52 -6.83
CA GLU A 50 -1.53 -12.67 -7.62
C GLU A 50 -2.41 -11.41 -7.62
N GLY A 51 -1.95 -10.32 -6.98
CA GLY A 51 -2.68 -9.05 -6.93
C GLY A 51 -3.63 -8.91 -5.74
N ASN A 52 -3.59 -9.82 -4.76
CA ASN A 52 -4.42 -9.70 -3.57
C ASN A 52 -3.93 -8.52 -2.69
N CYS A 53 -4.66 -7.41 -2.75
CA CYS A 53 -4.29 -6.18 -2.05
C CYS A 53 -4.37 -6.27 -0.51
N ILE A 54 -5.11 -7.23 0.03
CA ILE A 54 -5.13 -7.53 1.48
C ILE A 54 -3.84 -8.24 1.88
N ALA A 55 -3.41 -9.24 1.10
CA ALA A 55 -2.14 -9.93 1.31
C ALA A 55 -0.95 -8.96 1.19
N GLN A 56 -0.98 -8.05 0.21
CA GLN A 56 0.02 -6.98 0.05
C GLN A 56 0.13 -6.10 1.31
N ASP A 57 -1.00 -5.72 1.91
CA ASP A 57 -1.02 -4.94 3.17
C ASP A 57 -0.50 -5.76 4.37
N VAL A 58 -0.76 -7.07 4.40
CA VAL A 58 -0.17 -7.97 5.41
C VAL A 58 1.36 -8.07 5.24
N MET A 59 1.86 -8.18 4.01
CA MET A 59 3.31 -8.15 3.75
C MET A 59 3.93 -6.86 4.28
N SER A 60 3.31 -5.71 3.99
CA SER A 60 3.75 -4.40 4.49
C SER A 60 3.86 -4.37 6.02
N TYR A 61 2.86 -4.90 6.73
CA TYR A 61 2.82 -4.92 8.19
C TYR A 61 4.04 -5.61 8.81
N TYR A 62 4.41 -6.79 8.30
CA TYR A 62 5.52 -7.57 8.88
C TYR A 62 6.90 -6.95 8.61
N TYR A 63 7.07 -6.17 7.54
CA TYR A 63 8.30 -5.41 7.32
C TYR A 63 8.40 -4.14 8.18
N LYS A 64 7.29 -3.57 8.66
CA LYS A 64 7.31 -2.31 9.43
C LYS A 64 8.18 -2.37 10.68
N ASN A 65 8.07 -3.46 11.45
CA ASN A 65 8.83 -3.68 12.68
C ASN A 65 9.72 -4.94 12.61
N GLY A 66 9.59 -5.72 11.53
CA GLY A 66 10.16 -7.06 11.45
C GLY A 66 9.48 -8.07 12.38
N VAL A 67 9.87 -9.33 12.20
CA VAL A 67 9.64 -10.49 13.06
C VAL A 67 11.01 -11.03 13.46
N PRO A 68 11.37 -11.01 14.77
CA PRO A 68 12.66 -11.48 15.23
C PRO A 68 13.00 -12.88 14.72
N GLY A 69 14.18 -13.03 14.11
CA GLY A 69 14.67 -14.31 13.57
C GLY A 69 13.98 -14.80 12.29
N ALA A 70 13.03 -14.05 11.72
CA ALA A 70 12.26 -14.45 10.53
C ALA A 70 12.23 -13.38 9.44
N VAL A 71 11.82 -12.15 9.77
CA VAL A 71 11.67 -11.04 8.82
C VAL A 71 12.35 -9.82 9.42
N PRO A 72 13.41 -9.26 8.84
CA PRO A 72 14.01 -8.06 9.38
C PRO A 72 13.12 -6.83 9.16
N GLU A 73 13.22 -5.85 10.05
CA GLU A 73 12.61 -4.53 9.86
C GLU A 73 13.11 -3.92 8.56
N ASN A 74 12.20 -3.54 7.66
CA ASN A 74 12.57 -2.93 6.38
C ASN A 74 11.54 -1.88 5.97
N TYR A 75 11.88 -0.61 6.18
CA TYR A 75 11.05 0.53 5.87
C TYR A 75 10.70 0.63 4.38
N ASP A 76 11.64 0.30 3.49
CA ASP A 76 11.40 0.43 2.05
C ASP A 76 10.41 -0.63 1.56
N LEU A 77 10.54 -1.87 2.06
CA LEU A 77 9.58 -2.93 1.79
C LEU A 77 8.22 -2.64 2.44
N TYR A 78 8.20 -2.12 3.67
CA TYR A 78 6.97 -1.63 4.31
C TYR A 78 6.24 -0.63 3.40
N MET A 79 6.94 0.43 2.97
CA MET A 79 6.34 1.49 2.15
C MET A 79 5.91 0.97 0.77
N GLN A 80 6.75 0.19 0.08
CA GLN A 80 6.43 -0.28 -1.27
C GLN A 80 5.25 -1.26 -1.28
N TRP A 81 5.17 -2.18 -0.31
CA TRP A 81 4.01 -3.07 -0.18
C TRP A 81 2.74 -2.31 0.19
N ALA A 82 2.81 -1.30 1.07
CA ALA A 82 1.65 -0.47 1.42
C ALA A 82 1.14 0.33 0.21
N ILE A 83 2.05 0.96 -0.52
CA ILE A 83 1.74 1.72 -1.74
C ILE A 83 1.11 0.79 -2.78
N LEU A 84 1.66 -0.41 -2.96
CA LEU A 84 1.12 -1.38 -3.91
C LEU A 84 -0.28 -1.87 -3.50
N ALA A 85 -0.51 -2.13 -2.21
CA ALA A 85 -1.84 -2.48 -1.71
C ALA A 85 -2.87 -1.37 -1.97
N ALA A 86 -2.50 -0.12 -1.69
CA ALA A 86 -3.34 1.05 -1.93
C ALA A 86 -3.59 1.30 -3.44
N ALA A 87 -2.57 1.12 -4.27
CA ALA A 87 -2.67 1.17 -5.72
C ALA A 87 -3.52 0.04 -6.31
N ASN A 88 -3.72 -1.06 -5.57
CA ASN A 88 -4.63 -2.15 -5.92
C ASN A 88 -5.99 -2.05 -5.20
N GLY A 89 -6.40 -0.84 -4.82
CA GLY A 89 -7.74 -0.54 -4.34
C GLY A 89 -8.02 -0.92 -2.87
N ASN A 90 -7.01 -1.20 -2.05
CA ASN A 90 -7.20 -1.44 -0.62
C ASN A 90 -7.43 -0.13 0.14
N GLU A 91 -8.70 0.19 0.46
CA GLU A 91 -9.07 1.41 1.19
C GLU A 91 -8.41 1.51 2.58
N PHE A 92 -8.19 0.37 3.25
CA PHE A 92 -7.53 0.35 4.55
C PHE A 92 -6.03 0.68 4.43
N ALA A 93 -5.36 0.28 3.34
CA ALA A 93 -3.99 0.68 3.06
C ALA A 93 -3.88 2.17 2.69
N ILE A 94 -4.85 2.70 1.94
CA ILE A 94 -4.91 4.14 1.60
C ILE A 94 -4.99 4.99 2.88
N GLU A 95 -5.85 4.61 3.82
CA GLU A 95 -5.98 5.33 5.11
C GLU A 95 -4.67 5.31 5.92
N LYS A 96 -3.96 4.18 5.94
CA LYS A 96 -2.64 4.10 6.60
C LYS A 96 -1.61 5.04 5.97
N LEU A 97 -1.71 5.28 4.67
CA LEU A 97 -0.81 6.16 3.91
C LEU A 97 -1.27 7.63 3.90
N GLN A 98 -2.44 7.95 4.46
CA GLN A 98 -3.02 9.29 4.38
C GLN A 98 -2.07 10.38 4.90
N PHE A 99 -1.37 10.15 6.01
CA PHE A 99 -0.38 11.11 6.54
C PHE A 99 0.76 11.39 5.56
N PHE A 100 1.18 10.39 4.79
CA PHE A 100 2.20 10.56 3.76
C PHE A 100 1.65 11.29 2.53
N LEU A 101 0.39 10.98 2.14
CA LEU A 101 -0.28 11.56 0.99
C LEU A 101 -0.87 12.96 1.23
N ASN A 102 -0.98 13.41 2.48
CA ASN A 102 -1.69 14.64 2.86
C ASN A 102 -1.25 15.87 2.04
N TYR A 103 0.06 16.03 1.84
CA TYR A 103 0.60 17.12 1.04
C TYR A 103 0.08 17.13 -0.40
N ALA A 104 -0.07 15.95 -1.02
CA ALA A 104 -0.65 15.83 -2.35
C ALA A 104 -2.15 16.13 -2.34
N PHE A 105 -2.88 15.73 -1.29
CA PHE A 105 -4.29 16.13 -1.13
C PHE A 105 -4.44 17.64 -1.01
N ASP A 106 -3.61 18.30 -0.19
CA ASP A 106 -3.61 19.77 -0.06
C ASP A 106 -3.34 20.43 -1.43
N SER A 107 -2.37 19.91 -2.19
CA SER A 107 -2.05 20.43 -3.53
C SER A 107 -3.20 20.23 -4.54
N ILE A 108 -3.96 19.14 -4.43
CA ILE A 108 -5.15 18.90 -5.26
C ILE A 108 -6.29 19.84 -4.82
N ALA A 109 -6.45 20.06 -3.51
CA ALA A 109 -7.45 20.96 -2.95
C ALA A 109 -7.27 22.41 -3.40
N ASP A 110 -6.03 22.84 -3.61
CA ASP A 110 -5.69 24.17 -4.12
C ASP A 110 -5.97 24.35 -5.63
N ASN A 111 -6.36 23.29 -6.36
CA ASN A 111 -6.67 23.39 -7.79
C ASN A 111 -8.01 24.12 -8.00
N PRO A 112 -8.05 25.26 -8.73
CA PRO A 112 -9.28 26.03 -8.91
C PRO A 112 -10.38 25.27 -9.69
N ASN A 113 -10.01 24.26 -10.46
CA ASN A 113 -10.94 23.43 -11.23
C ASN A 113 -11.37 22.18 -10.45
N LEU A 114 -11.02 22.05 -9.16
CA LEU A 114 -11.35 20.88 -8.36
C LEU A 114 -12.85 20.52 -8.40
N PRO A 115 -13.81 21.45 -8.24
CA PRO A 115 -15.23 21.09 -8.27
C PRO A 115 -15.66 20.39 -9.57
N ASP A 116 -15.17 20.86 -10.72
CA ASP A 116 -15.46 20.28 -12.03
C ASP A 116 -14.79 18.90 -12.18
N ILE A 117 -13.54 18.77 -11.69
CA ILE A 117 -12.81 17.50 -11.64
C ILE A 117 -13.57 16.47 -10.79
N LEU A 118 -14.07 16.85 -9.61
CA LEU A 118 -14.79 15.93 -8.74
C LEU A 118 -16.11 15.50 -9.38
N ALA A 119 -16.90 16.47 -9.87
CA ALA A 119 -18.20 16.21 -10.49
C ALA A 119 -18.10 15.30 -11.71
N ARG A 120 -17.13 15.55 -12.62
CA ARG A 120 -17.01 14.74 -13.85
C ARG A 120 -16.56 13.30 -13.58
N ASN A 121 -15.84 13.06 -12.49
CA ASN A 121 -15.32 11.74 -12.12
C ASN A 121 -16.21 11.02 -11.09
N ASN A 122 -17.37 11.57 -10.73
CA ASN A 122 -18.25 11.08 -9.67
C ASN A 122 -17.51 10.91 -8.33
N ILE A 123 -16.63 11.86 -8.01
CA ILE A 123 -15.90 11.89 -6.75
C ILE A 123 -16.66 12.81 -5.78
N ASP A 124 -16.98 12.30 -4.59
CA ASP A 124 -17.70 13.00 -3.53
C ASP A 124 -16.94 12.90 -2.21
N GLU A 125 -17.49 13.48 -1.14
CA GLU A 125 -16.87 13.46 0.19
C GLU A 125 -16.66 12.04 0.75
N GLU A 126 -17.46 11.05 0.31
CA GLU A 126 -17.37 9.67 0.80
C GLU A 126 -16.23 8.90 0.13
N ASN A 127 -15.96 9.18 -1.14
CA ASN A 127 -14.97 8.44 -1.93
C ASN A 127 -13.68 9.23 -2.25
N TYR A 128 -13.63 10.54 -1.97
CA TYR A 128 -12.52 11.44 -2.30
C TYR A 128 -11.15 10.89 -1.92
N ILE A 129 -10.99 10.52 -0.65
CA ILE A 129 -9.70 10.04 -0.11
C ILE A 129 -9.28 8.75 -0.80
N PHE A 130 -10.24 7.86 -1.10
CA PHE A 130 -9.95 6.55 -1.66
C PHE A 130 -9.62 6.64 -3.16
N VAL A 131 -10.38 7.39 -3.93
CA VAL A 131 -10.13 7.55 -5.37
C VAL A 131 -8.81 8.28 -5.60
N LEU A 132 -8.61 9.44 -4.97
CA LEU A 132 -7.39 10.20 -5.15
C LEU A 132 -6.17 9.51 -4.54
N GLY A 133 -6.33 8.89 -3.36
CA GLY A 133 -5.27 8.11 -2.72
C GLY A 133 -4.83 6.92 -3.55
N ASN A 134 -5.76 6.20 -4.17
CA ASN A 134 -5.46 5.12 -5.12
C ASN A 134 -4.69 5.63 -6.34
N LEU A 135 -5.17 6.69 -7.01
CA LEU A 135 -4.49 7.26 -8.20
C LEU A 135 -3.07 7.77 -7.88
N LEU A 136 -2.89 8.41 -6.72
CA LEU A 136 -1.56 8.83 -6.26
C LEU A 136 -0.65 7.61 -6.01
N CYS A 137 -1.18 6.54 -5.44
CA CYS A 137 -0.42 5.30 -5.25
C CYS A 137 -0.12 4.57 -6.56
N GLU A 138 -1.02 4.56 -7.55
CA GLU A 138 -0.73 4.07 -8.90
C GLU A 138 0.44 4.84 -9.51
N GLY A 139 0.40 6.18 -9.44
CA GLY A 139 1.49 7.02 -9.93
C GLY A 139 2.83 6.77 -9.21
N LEU A 140 2.80 6.45 -7.92
CA LEU A 140 3.97 6.03 -7.15
C LEU A 140 4.48 4.65 -7.58
N VAL A 141 3.60 3.68 -7.82
CA VAL A 141 3.96 2.35 -8.33
C VAL A 141 4.70 2.48 -9.66
N ASP A 142 4.19 3.30 -10.57
CA ASP A 142 4.80 3.55 -11.88
C ASP A 142 6.17 4.23 -11.74
N ASP A 143 6.25 5.30 -10.95
CA ASP A 143 7.46 6.11 -10.82
C ASP A 143 8.60 5.37 -10.10
N LEU A 144 8.27 4.59 -9.06
CA LEU A 144 9.21 3.77 -8.31
C LEU A 144 9.43 2.39 -8.96
N GLN A 145 8.69 2.07 -10.03
CA GLN A 145 8.72 0.78 -10.72
C GLN A 145 8.52 -0.41 -9.76
N ILE A 146 7.55 -0.28 -8.85
CA ILE A 146 7.21 -1.30 -7.86
C ILE A 146 6.57 -2.49 -8.57
N THR A 147 7.10 -3.68 -8.36
CA THR A 147 6.48 -4.92 -8.87
C THR A 147 6.48 -5.97 -7.78
N THR A 148 5.43 -6.80 -7.73
CA THR A 148 5.32 -7.90 -6.76
C THR A 148 6.52 -8.83 -6.81
N LYS A 149 7.01 -9.13 -8.02
CA LYS A 149 8.23 -9.92 -8.23
C LYS A 149 9.45 -9.29 -7.55
N LYS A 150 9.73 -8.00 -7.76
CA LYS A 150 10.86 -7.30 -7.12
C LYS A 150 10.74 -7.32 -5.59
N LEU A 151 9.52 -7.19 -5.07
CA LEU A 151 9.28 -7.15 -3.63
C LEU A 151 9.41 -8.50 -2.95
N VAL A 152 9.02 -9.59 -3.61
CA VAL A 152 9.19 -10.96 -3.10
C VAL A 152 10.64 -11.42 -3.25
N ASP A 153 11.30 -11.08 -4.37
CA ASP A 153 12.71 -11.42 -4.62
C ASP A 153 13.68 -10.51 -3.82
N ALA A 154 13.18 -9.47 -3.16
CA ALA A 154 14.00 -8.54 -2.41
C ALA A 154 14.76 -9.27 -1.29
N GLN A 155 16.06 -8.96 -1.16
CA GLN A 155 16.81 -9.49 -0.03
C GLN A 155 16.25 -8.89 1.26
N ASN A 156 15.75 -9.77 2.13
CA ASN A 156 15.33 -9.45 3.49
C ASN A 156 16.54 -9.00 4.32
N LYS A 157 16.94 -7.75 4.13
CA LYS A 157 17.96 -7.04 4.91
C LYS A 157 17.29 -5.98 5.76
N GLU A 158 17.82 -5.78 6.95
CA GLU A 158 17.36 -4.71 7.83
C GLU A 158 17.58 -3.34 7.15
N SER A 159 16.54 -2.51 7.18
CA SER A 159 16.53 -1.22 6.49
C SER A 159 15.63 -0.25 7.25
N LYS A 160 16.13 0.33 8.35
CA LYS A 160 15.34 1.22 9.22
C LYS A 160 14.87 2.49 8.51
N TYR A 161 13.89 3.15 9.11
CA TYR A 161 13.47 4.49 8.70
C TYR A 161 14.66 5.47 8.73
N ALA A 162 14.73 6.32 7.71
CA ALA A 162 15.59 7.48 7.68
C ALA A 162 14.88 8.63 6.92
N PRO A 163 15.06 9.90 7.32
CA PRO A 163 14.43 11.03 6.63
C PRO A 163 14.70 11.09 5.12
N ASP A 164 15.91 10.70 4.69
CA ASP A 164 16.28 10.69 3.27
C ASP A 164 15.46 9.69 2.45
N LYS A 165 15.11 8.54 3.02
CA LYS A 165 14.24 7.57 2.34
C LYS A 165 12.85 8.12 2.10
N LEU A 166 12.27 8.76 3.13
CA LEU A 166 10.98 9.43 3.00
C LEU A 166 11.04 10.53 1.92
N ARG A 167 12.19 11.21 1.78
CA ARG A 167 12.39 12.22 0.74
C ARG A 167 12.32 11.62 -0.67
N ASP A 168 12.80 10.41 -0.87
CA ASP A 168 12.71 9.74 -2.18
C ASP A 168 11.27 9.38 -2.53
N TYR A 169 10.49 8.88 -1.56
CA TYR A 169 9.05 8.69 -1.74
C TYR A 169 8.30 10.00 -2.00
N ARG A 170 8.65 11.09 -1.30
CA ARG A 170 8.06 12.42 -1.55
C ARG A 170 8.37 12.93 -2.96
N ARG A 171 9.62 12.78 -3.42
CA ARG A 171 10.00 13.15 -4.80
C ARG A 171 9.26 12.33 -5.86
N ALA A 172 9.00 11.06 -5.58
CA ALA A 172 8.18 10.23 -6.45
C ALA A 172 6.72 10.71 -6.46
N LEU A 173 6.18 11.09 -5.31
CA LEU A 173 4.84 11.66 -5.19
C LEU A 173 4.73 12.99 -5.95
N ASP A 174 5.74 13.88 -5.86
CA ASP A 174 5.80 15.14 -6.61
C ASP A 174 5.76 14.91 -8.14
N ARG A 175 6.35 13.80 -8.62
CA ARG A 175 6.30 13.41 -10.04
C ARG A 175 4.98 12.73 -10.42
N ALA A 176 4.32 12.05 -9.49
CA ALA A 176 3.05 11.39 -9.69
C ALA A 176 1.88 12.39 -9.74
N LEU A 177 1.89 13.40 -8.87
CA LEU A 177 0.83 14.39 -8.72
C LEU A 177 0.36 15.04 -10.05
N PRO A 178 1.23 15.61 -10.91
CA PRO A 178 0.78 16.21 -12.16
C PRO A 178 0.17 15.19 -13.13
N LYS A 179 0.59 13.92 -13.07
CA LYS A 179 0.01 12.84 -13.89
C LYS A 179 -1.43 12.53 -13.45
N VAL A 180 -1.65 12.46 -12.14
CA VAL A 180 -2.98 12.25 -11.54
C VAL A 180 -3.91 13.40 -11.89
N LEU A 181 -3.46 14.65 -11.74
CA LEU A 181 -4.25 15.83 -12.12
C LEU A 181 -4.60 15.80 -13.61
N ASN A 182 -3.65 15.50 -14.49
CA ASN A 182 -3.92 15.40 -15.93
C ASN A 182 -4.93 14.31 -16.26
N PHE A 183 -4.81 13.13 -15.66
CA PHE A 183 -5.78 12.05 -15.85
C PHE A 183 -7.17 12.43 -15.37
N LEU A 184 -7.25 13.11 -14.23
CA LEU A 184 -8.49 13.63 -13.68
C LEU A 184 -9.08 14.78 -14.48
N MET A 185 -8.41 15.31 -15.52
CA MET A 185 -8.89 16.37 -16.41
C MET A 185 -9.23 15.92 -17.84
N VAL A 186 -8.81 14.71 -18.26
CA VAL A 186 -9.13 14.12 -19.59
C VAL A 186 -10.36 13.24 -19.48
#